data_AF-A0A931CAF4-F1
#
_entry.id   AF-A0A931CAF4-F1
#
_cell.length_a   1.000
_cell.length_b   1.000
_cell.length_c   1.000
_cell.angle_alpha   90.00
_cell.angle_beta   90.00
_cell.angle_gamma   90.00
#
_symmetry.space_group_name_H-M   'P 1'
#
loop_
_entity.id
_entity.type
_entity.pdbx_description
1 polymer ?
#
loop_
_entity_poly.entity_id
_entity_poly.type
_entity_poly.pdbx_seq_one_letter_code
_entity_poly.pdbx_strand_id
1 'polypeptide(L)'
;MAVRSSKARVALAALFLPMVTACGAESERGAVQAPASSAPPAVCADPINDPGHCAFELKDSARRTSVPAIGESESLDEAAVAVFNTARGGGCLEELDSSGTCAGEAVLEATEEYVTRVQRALIMAGYTDAVVRLGRAEDPTVPGALLWAVRVGDVCVFGDIVPGPDRRWHEWYAGLLPDGRCLIA
;
A
#
# COMPACT_ATOMS: atom_id res chain seq x y z
N MET A 1 -25.84 -21.53 35.76
CA MET A 1 -26.25 -20.15 36.13
C MET A 1 -26.60 -19.41 34.84
N ALA A 2 -27.86 -19.03 34.67
CA ALA A 2 -28.37 -18.38 33.46
C ALA A 2 -28.45 -16.87 33.68
N VAL A 3 -27.86 -16.07 32.80
CA VAL A 3 -27.98 -14.60 32.84
C VAL A 3 -28.65 -14.13 31.54
N ARG A 4 -29.72 -13.35 31.74
CA ARG A 4 -30.71 -12.96 30.74
C ARG A 4 -30.23 -11.83 29.84
N SER A 5 -30.70 -11.94 28.60
CA SER A 5 -30.79 -10.95 27.53
C SER A 5 -31.49 -9.65 27.93
N SER A 6 -30.95 -8.50 27.50
CA SER A 6 -31.68 -7.23 27.39
C SER A 6 -31.41 -6.59 26.02
N LYS A 7 -32.45 -6.58 25.18
CA LYS A 7 -32.50 -5.89 23.89
C LYS A 7 -32.92 -4.44 24.16
N ALA A 8 -32.07 -3.47 23.84
CA ALA A 8 -32.48 -2.07 23.73
C ALA A 8 -32.59 -1.70 22.24
N ARG A 9 -33.82 -1.48 21.79
CA ARG A 9 -34.13 -0.86 20.49
C ARG A 9 -34.22 0.64 20.73
N VAL A 10 -33.33 1.42 20.14
CA VAL A 10 -33.48 2.87 20.04
C VAL A 10 -33.69 3.20 18.56
N ALA A 11 -34.92 3.59 18.24
CA ALA A 11 -35.28 4.22 16.98
C ALA A 11 -35.26 5.73 17.21
N LEU A 12 -34.59 6.50 16.35
CA LEU A 12 -34.80 7.95 16.32
C LEU A 12 -34.66 8.53 14.90
N ALA A 13 -35.83 8.93 14.41
CA ALA A 13 -36.17 10.14 13.65
C ALA A 13 -35.25 10.61 12.51
N ALA A 14 -35.79 10.45 11.30
CA ALA A 14 -35.48 11.26 10.13
C ALA A 14 -35.94 12.72 10.32
N LEU A 15 -35.10 13.68 9.92
CA LEU A 15 -35.50 15.05 9.65
C LEU A 15 -34.95 15.46 8.28
N PHE A 16 -35.89 15.58 7.35
CA PHE A 16 -35.78 16.23 6.04
C PHE A 16 -35.46 17.72 6.21
N LEU A 17 -34.51 18.25 5.45
CA LEU A 17 -34.34 19.68 5.19
C LEU A 17 -33.94 19.91 3.70
N PRO A 18 -34.28 21.10 3.15
CA PRO A 18 -34.62 21.30 1.74
C PRO A 18 -33.44 21.58 0.81
N MET A 19 -33.67 21.30 -0.48
CA MET A 19 -32.86 21.78 -1.60
C MET A 19 -32.93 23.30 -1.72
N VAL A 20 -31.76 23.95 -1.78
CA VAL A 20 -31.63 25.32 -2.28
C VAL A 20 -30.85 25.24 -3.60
N THR A 21 -31.58 25.44 -4.70
CA THR A 21 -31.04 25.57 -6.04
C THR A 21 -30.50 26.99 -6.20
N ALA A 22 -29.19 27.16 -6.09
CA ALA A 22 -28.52 28.40 -6.45
C ALA A 22 -27.90 28.24 -7.85
N CYS A 23 -28.56 28.78 -8.87
CA CYS A 23 -27.92 29.12 -10.13
C CYS A 23 -26.93 30.27 -9.87
N GLY A 24 -25.63 29.98 -9.93
CA GLY A 24 -24.56 30.95 -9.71
C GLY A 24 -23.48 30.80 -10.77
N ALA A 25 -23.59 31.64 -11.80
CA ALA A 25 -22.57 32.17 -12.71
C ALA A 25 -21.30 31.34 -12.97
N GLU A 26 -21.15 30.91 -14.23
CA GLU A 26 -19.88 30.73 -14.93
C GLU A 26 -18.91 31.89 -14.60
N SER A 27 -17.95 31.61 -13.73
CA SER A 27 -16.80 32.47 -13.50
C SER A 27 -15.63 31.86 -14.23
N GLU A 28 -15.44 32.29 -15.49
CA GLU A 28 -14.18 32.18 -16.22
C GLU A 28 -13.07 32.89 -15.42
N ARG A 29 -12.44 32.19 -14.47
CA ARG A 29 -11.24 32.65 -13.80
C ARG A 29 -10.15 31.64 -14.05
N GLY A 30 -9.28 32.04 -14.97
CA GLY A 30 -7.86 31.70 -15.08
C GLY A 30 -7.54 30.25 -14.78
N ALA A 31 -7.19 29.50 -15.81
CA ALA A 31 -6.35 28.33 -15.66
C ALA A 31 -5.11 28.73 -14.85
N VAL A 32 -5.19 28.53 -13.54
CA VAL A 32 -4.03 28.51 -12.65
C VAL A 32 -3.25 27.34 -13.16
N GLN A 33 -2.27 27.65 -14.00
CA GLN A 33 -1.32 26.71 -14.52
C GLN A 33 -0.64 26.13 -13.28
N ALA A 34 -1.09 24.94 -12.89
CA ALA A 34 -0.52 24.21 -11.77
C ALA A 34 0.99 24.20 -11.99
N PRO A 35 1.80 24.56 -10.98
CA PRO A 35 3.24 24.55 -11.14
C PRO A 35 3.62 23.19 -11.72
N ALA A 36 4.24 23.22 -12.91
CA ALA A 36 4.74 22.02 -13.55
C ALA A 36 5.70 21.39 -12.54
N SER A 37 5.27 20.26 -11.98
CA SER A 37 6.05 19.49 -11.01
C SER A 37 7.41 19.23 -11.64
N SER A 38 8.43 19.84 -11.06
CA SER A 38 9.81 19.73 -11.50
C SER A 38 10.27 18.30 -11.25
N ALA A 39 10.18 17.44 -12.26
CA ALA A 39 10.74 16.10 -12.21
C ALA A 39 12.25 16.19 -11.97
N PRO A 40 12.77 15.57 -10.89
CA PRO A 40 13.37 14.25 -11.08
C PRO A 40 13.04 13.29 -9.90
N PRO A 41 13.05 11.96 -10.07
CA PRO A 41 14.31 11.25 -10.28
C PRO A 41 14.22 10.10 -11.29
N ALA A 42 15.19 10.01 -12.19
CA ALA A 42 15.47 8.74 -12.86
C ALA A 42 16.75 8.20 -12.27
N VAL A 43 16.66 7.31 -11.28
CA VAL A 43 17.74 6.35 -11.05
C VAL A 43 17.14 4.97 -10.85
N CYS A 44 16.68 4.40 -11.96
CA CYS A 44 16.50 2.96 -12.04
C CYS A 44 17.85 2.31 -12.32
N ALA A 45 18.29 1.49 -11.39
CA ALA A 45 18.86 0.15 -11.53
C ALA A 45 19.22 -0.27 -10.09
N ASP A 46 19.02 -1.50 -9.63
CA ASP A 46 19.24 -2.69 -10.40
C ASP A 46 18.31 -3.89 -9.99
N PRO A 47 17.39 -4.34 -10.85
CA PRO A 47 16.59 -5.58 -10.75
C PRO A 47 17.39 -6.86 -11.07
N ILE A 48 18.72 -6.72 -11.16
CA ILE A 48 19.73 -7.58 -11.79
C ILE A 48 19.67 -7.50 -13.34
N ASN A 49 19.71 -6.25 -13.74
CA ASN A 49 20.18 -5.50 -14.91
C ASN A 49 19.12 -5.18 -15.98
N ASP A 50 17.87 -5.19 -15.50
CA ASP A 50 16.74 -4.36 -15.93
C ASP A 50 16.12 -4.64 -17.32
N PRO A 51 15.58 -5.83 -17.62
CA PRO A 51 14.86 -6.06 -18.87
C PRO A 51 13.44 -5.44 -18.86
N GLY A 52 13.30 -4.20 -18.38
CA GLY A 52 12.06 -3.40 -18.45
C GLY A 52 11.45 -3.01 -17.11
N HIS A 53 12.07 -3.33 -15.98
CA HIS A 53 11.58 -2.91 -14.66
C HIS A 53 11.61 -1.39 -14.50
N CYS A 54 12.63 -0.69 -14.98
CA CYS A 54 12.55 0.78 -15.01
C CYS A 54 11.37 1.27 -15.86
N ALA A 55 11.10 0.62 -16.99
CA ALA A 55 9.94 0.96 -17.80
C ALA A 55 8.63 0.68 -17.05
N PHE A 56 8.56 -0.37 -16.23
CA PHE A 56 7.40 -0.67 -15.39
C PHE A 56 7.24 0.33 -14.25
N GLU A 57 8.30 0.67 -13.50
CA GLU A 57 8.27 1.69 -12.46
C GLU A 57 7.92 3.07 -13.00
N LEU A 58 8.49 3.46 -14.15
CA LEU A 58 8.16 4.72 -14.81
C LEU A 58 6.71 4.73 -15.32
N LYS A 59 6.22 3.61 -15.87
CA LYS A 59 4.82 3.49 -16.31
C LYS A 59 3.85 3.50 -15.14
N ASP A 60 4.20 2.88 -14.01
CA ASP A 60 3.39 2.85 -12.80
C ASP A 60 3.36 4.23 -12.13
N SER A 61 4.53 4.85 -11.94
CA SER A 61 4.63 6.21 -11.36
C SER A 61 3.91 7.27 -12.20
N ALA A 62 3.96 7.19 -13.53
CA ALA A 62 3.24 8.11 -14.41
C ALA A 62 1.70 8.02 -14.29
N ARG A 63 1.17 6.94 -13.70
CA ARG A 63 -0.28 6.74 -13.50
C ARG A 63 -0.77 7.15 -12.13
N ARG A 64 0.14 7.43 -11.19
CA ARG A 64 -0.20 7.65 -9.79
C ARG A 64 -0.34 9.12 -9.46
N THR A 65 -1.06 9.42 -8.39
CA THR A 65 -1.03 10.74 -7.76
C THR A 65 0.36 11.04 -7.20
N SER A 66 0.73 12.32 -7.09
CA SER A 66 1.97 12.71 -6.42
C SER A 66 1.92 12.31 -4.94
N VAL A 67 3.06 11.91 -4.38
CA VAL A 67 3.24 11.69 -2.95
C VAL A 67 4.04 12.82 -2.32
N PRO A 68 3.89 13.06 -0.99
CA PRO A 68 4.88 13.81 -0.23
C PRO A 68 6.27 13.19 -0.39
N ALA A 69 7.33 14.01 -0.33
CA ALA A 69 8.67 13.46 -0.30
C ALA A 69 8.92 12.68 1.01
N ILE A 70 9.79 11.66 0.95
CA ILE A 70 10.19 10.90 2.14
C ILE A 70 10.71 11.88 3.21
N GLY A 71 10.25 11.73 4.45
CA GLY A 71 10.61 12.63 5.55
C GLY A 71 9.74 13.89 5.68
N GLU A 72 8.80 14.14 4.77
CA GLU A 72 7.87 15.28 4.88
C GLU A 72 6.68 14.99 5.81
N SER A 73 6.39 13.72 6.11
CA SER A 73 5.29 13.32 6.98
C SER A 73 5.73 12.21 7.93
N GLU A 74 6.07 12.59 9.17
CA GLU A 74 6.45 11.67 10.24
C GLU A 74 5.41 10.54 10.43
N SER A 75 4.12 10.88 10.40
CA SER A 75 3.04 9.89 10.53
C SER A 75 3.00 8.87 9.38
N LEU A 76 3.37 9.29 8.17
CA LEU A 76 3.44 8.39 7.02
C LEU A 76 4.66 7.47 7.15
N ASP A 77 5.81 8.02 7.53
CA ASP A 77 7.04 7.27 7.72
C ASP A 77 6.89 6.22 8.85
N GLU A 78 6.25 6.58 9.98
CA GLU A 78 5.93 5.65 11.06
C GLU A 78 4.98 4.54 10.60
N ALA A 79 3.90 4.89 9.90
CA ALA A 79 2.95 3.92 9.38
C ALA A 79 3.61 2.98 8.38
N ALA A 80 4.53 3.50 7.57
CA ALA A 80 5.26 2.71 6.60
C ALA A 80 6.19 1.69 7.24
N VAL A 81 6.97 2.12 8.24
CA VAL A 81 7.81 1.22 9.04
C VAL A 81 6.95 0.15 9.71
N ALA A 82 5.78 0.51 10.24
CA ALA A 82 4.85 -0.44 10.84
C ALA A 82 4.29 -1.46 9.83
N VAL A 83 3.90 -1.02 8.63
CA VAL A 83 3.45 -1.91 7.55
C VAL A 83 4.58 -2.85 7.13
N PHE A 84 5.78 -2.32 6.87
CA PHE A 84 6.94 -3.13 6.47
C PHE A 84 7.28 -4.19 7.52
N ASN A 85 7.35 -3.80 8.78
CA ASN A 85 7.61 -4.73 9.89
C ASN A 85 6.51 -5.78 10.04
N THR A 86 5.25 -5.40 9.82
CA THR A 86 4.12 -6.35 9.85
C THR A 86 4.19 -7.33 8.69
N ALA A 87 4.46 -6.85 7.48
CA ALA A 87 4.58 -7.70 6.29
C ALA A 87 5.77 -8.67 6.44
N ARG A 88 6.90 -8.16 6.92
CA ARG A 88 8.09 -8.95 7.22
C ARG A 88 7.86 -9.96 8.32
N GLY A 89 7.22 -9.56 9.43
CA GLY A 89 6.92 -10.42 10.58
C GLY A 89 5.88 -11.49 10.28
N GLY A 90 4.83 -11.19 9.51
CA GLY A 90 3.91 -12.19 8.95
C GLY A 90 4.63 -13.19 8.04
N GLY A 91 5.78 -12.78 7.53
CA GLY A 91 6.72 -13.54 6.74
C GLY A 91 7.65 -14.48 7.53
N CYS A 92 7.71 -14.39 8.85
CA CYS A 92 8.55 -15.31 9.61
C CYS A 92 7.82 -16.64 9.84
N LEU A 93 8.49 -17.75 9.50
CA LEU A 93 8.05 -19.10 9.88
C LEU A 93 8.39 -19.41 11.35
N GLU A 94 9.47 -18.81 11.85
CA GLU A 94 9.91 -18.89 13.23
C GLU A 94 9.64 -17.58 13.97
N GLU A 95 9.86 -17.59 15.29
CA GLU A 95 9.70 -16.43 16.15
C GLU A 95 10.64 -15.29 15.70
N LEU A 96 10.18 -14.05 15.81
CA LEU A 96 11.06 -12.89 15.62
C LEU A 96 12.11 -12.88 16.73
N ASP A 97 13.37 -12.65 16.39
CA ASP A 97 14.40 -12.38 17.38
C ASP A 97 14.19 -11.00 18.04
N SER A 98 15.03 -10.68 19.04
CA SER A 98 14.92 -9.42 19.77
C SER A 98 15.18 -8.17 18.93
N SER A 99 15.67 -8.32 17.69
CA SER A 99 15.84 -7.22 16.74
C SER A 99 14.65 -7.06 15.77
N GLY A 100 13.63 -7.92 15.88
CA GLY A 100 12.49 -7.91 14.96
C GLY A 100 12.83 -8.55 13.61
N THR A 101 13.87 -9.38 13.54
CA THR A 101 14.18 -10.18 12.35
C THR A 101 13.72 -11.61 12.53
N CYS A 102 13.33 -12.31 11.45
CA CYS A 102 12.98 -13.71 11.56
C CYS A 102 14.19 -14.48 12.12
N ALA A 103 14.02 -15.18 13.24
CA ALA A 103 15.02 -16.16 13.64
C ALA A 103 15.14 -17.20 12.52
N GLY A 104 16.36 -17.45 12.05
CA GLY A 104 16.62 -18.44 11.00
C GLY A 104 16.57 -17.93 9.56
N GLU A 105 17.32 -18.62 8.70
CA GLU A 105 17.27 -18.49 7.24
C GLU A 105 15.96 -19.07 6.70
N ALA A 106 14.82 -18.49 7.05
CA ALA A 106 13.59 -18.82 6.36
C ALA A 106 13.83 -18.48 4.88
N VAL A 107 14.01 -19.52 4.06
CA VAL A 107 13.94 -19.44 2.61
C VAL A 107 12.56 -18.86 2.34
N LEU A 108 12.51 -17.56 2.02
CA LEU A 108 11.27 -16.85 1.73
C LEU A 108 10.82 -17.29 0.35
N GLU A 109 10.36 -18.52 0.23
CA GLU A 109 9.61 -18.92 -0.95
C GLU A 109 8.33 -18.09 -0.97
N ALA A 110 8.16 -17.31 -2.04
CA ALA A 110 6.93 -16.58 -2.29
C ALA A 110 5.84 -17.58 -2.71
N THR A 111 5.22 -18.22 -1.72
CA THR A 111 4.15 -19.21 -1.89
C THR A 111 2.78 -18.61 -1.58
N GLU A 112 1.70 -19.29 -1.99
CA GLU A 112 0.32 -18.89 -1.64
C GLU A 112 0.05 -18.97 -0.11
N GLU A 113 0.73 -19.88 0.59
CA GLU A 113 0.68 -19.92 2.05
C GLU A 113 1.27 -18.64 2.65
N TYR A 114 2.37 -18.18 2.06
CA TYR A 114 3.05 -16.95 2.44
C TYR A 114 2.17 -15.72 2.22
N VAL A 115 1.54 -15.63 1.04
CA VAL A 115 0.50 -14.63 0.73
C VAL A 115 -0.56 -14.59 1.82
N THR A 116 -1.12 -15.74 2.16
CA THR A 116 -2.20 -15.84 3.17
C THR A 116 -1.75 -15.37 4.55
N ARG A 117 -0.52 -15.69 4.95
CA ARG A 117 0.04 -15.28 6.25
C ARG A 117 0.28 -13.79 6.34
N VAL A 118 0.95 -13.21 5.34
CA VAL A 118 1.23 -11.77 5.29
C VAL A 118 -0.07 -10.98 5.22
N GLN A 119 -1.04 -11.42 4.40
CA GLN A 119 -2.37 -10.82 4.34
C GLN A 119 -3.07 -10.84 5.71
N ARG A 120 -3.03 -11.98 6.41
CA ARG A 120 -3.63 -12.10 7.75
C ARG A 120 -2.96 -11.18 8.77
N ALA A 121 -1.63 -11.11 8.76
CA ALA A 121 -0.87 -10.24 9.65
C ALA A 121 -1.25 -8.78 9.48
N LEU A 122 -1.31 -8.31 8.22
CA LEU A 122 -1.72 -6.93 7.90
C LEU A 122 -3.17 -6.63 8.33
N ILE A 123 -4.11 -7.55 8.07
CA ILE A 123 -5.50 -7.39 8.51
C ILE A 123 -5.61 -7.33 10.04
N MET A 124 -4.90 -8.20 10.77
CA MET A 124 -4.89 -8.19 12.24
C MET A 124 -4.27 -6.92 12.83
N ALA A 125 -3.33 -6.31 12.11
CA ALA A 125 -2.75 -5.01 12.46
C ALA A 125 -3.67 -3.82 12.12
N GLY A 126 -4.83 -4.06 11.50
CA GLY A 126 -5.83 -3.03 11.18
C GLY A 126 -5.82 -2.56 9.73
N TYR A 127 -4.92 -3.08 8.89
CA TYR A 127 -4.85 -2.76 7.46
C TYR A 127 -5.80 -3.66 6.67
N THR A 128 -7.10 -3.38 6.78
CA THR A 128 -8.17 -4.22 6.20
C THR A 128 -8.27 -4.17 4.68
N ASP A 129 -7.66 -3.16 4.06
CA ASP A 129 -7.57 -2.97 2.63
C ASP A 129 -6.22 -3.41 2.04
N ALA A 130 -5.40 -4.10 2.85
CA ALA A 130 -4.15 -4.68 2.39
C ALA A 130 -4.40 -5.61 1.19
N VAL A 131 -3.54 -5.52 0.19
CA VAL A 131 -3.48 -6.43 -0.95
C VAL A 131 -2.16 -7.16 -0.89
N VAL A 132 -2.20 -8.49 -0.80
CA VAL A 132 -1.03 -9.35 -0.84
C VAL A 132 -1.25 -10.44 -1.88
N ARG A 133 -0.27 -10.65 -2.75
CA ARG A 133 -0.31 -11.68 -3.79
C ARG A 133 1.07 -11.93 -4.38
N LEU A 134 1.17 -12.94 -5.24
CA LEU A 134 2.34 -13.10 -6.09
C LEU A 134 2.35 -12.05 -7.22
N GLY A 135 3.54 -11.58 -7.57
CA GLY A 135 3.81 -10.66 -8.66
C GLY A 135 3.49 -11.28 -10.01
N ARG A 136 2.88 -10.48 -10.88
CA ARG A 136 2.50 -10.79 -12.25
C ARG A 136 3.41 -10.06 -13.23
N ALA A 137 3.25 -10.34 -14.52
CA ALA A 137 4.05 -9.73 -15.57
C ALA A 137 3.87 -8.20 -15.68
N GLU A 138 2.75 -7.67 -15.22
CA GLU A 138 2.41 -6.24 -15.31
C GLU A 138 2.79 -5.44 -14.05
N ASP A 139 3.28 -6.11 -13.01
CA ASP A 139 3.65 -5.46 -11.76
C ASP A 139 5.04 -4.83 -11.84
N PRO A 140 5.31 -3.81 -11.00
CA PRO A 140 6.64 -3.21 -10.88
C PRO A 140 7.64 -4.11 -10.10
N THR A 141 7.58 -5.43 -10.27
CA THR A 141 8.45 -6.41 -9.63
C THR A 141 8.69 -7.60 -10.58
N VAL A 142 9.56 -8.53 -10.19
CA VAL A 142 9.72 -9.81 -10.90
C VAL A 142 8.50 -10.71 -10.69
N PRO A 143 8.01 -11.39 -11.73
CA PRO A 143 6.90 -12.35 -11.58
C PRO A 143 7.22 -13.42 -10.53
N GLY A 144 6.24 -13.74 -9.70
CA GLY A 144 6.38 -14.69 -8.60
C GLY A 144 6.96 -14.12 -7.31
N ALA A 145 7.46 -12.88 -7.27
CA ALA A 145 7.80 -12.20 -6.01
C ALA A 145 6.56 -12.07 -5.12
N LEU A 146 6.70 -12.08 -3.79
CA LEU A 146 5.58 -11.68 -2.93
C LEU A 146 5.45 -10.17 -3.01
N LEU A 147 4.32 -9.68 -3.51
CA LEU A 147 3.98 -8.26 -3.56
C LEU A 147 2.92 -7.97 -2.51
N TRP A 148 3.11 -6.90 -1.74
CA TRP A 148 2.16 -6.43 -0.73
C TRP A 148 1.95 -4.93 -0.87
N ALA A 149 0.73 -4.45 -0.61
CA ALA A 149 0.40 -3.04 -0.63
C ALA A 149 -0.68 -2.69 0.37
N VAL A 150 -0.54 -1.53 1.02
CA VAL A 150 -1.46 -1.00 2.03
C VAL A 150 -1.68 0.48 1.75
N ARG A 151 -2.93 0.93 1.89
CA ARG A 151 -3.24 2.36 1.83
C ARG A 151 -3.05 3.00 3.20
N VAL A 152 -2.33 4.12 3.24
CA VAL A 152 -2.18 4.98 4.41
C VAL A 152 -2.56 6.39 3.99
N GLY A 153 -3.79 6.81 4.32
CA GLY A 153 -4.33 8.08 3.82
C GLY A 153 -4.48 8.05 2.29
N ASP A 154 -3.82 8.96 1.59
CA ASP A 154 -3.80 9.02 0.12
C ASP A 154 -2.48 8.52 -0.49
N VAL A 155 -1.70 7.80 0.32
CA VAL A 155 -0.44 7.17 -0.10
C VAL A 155 -0.58 5.66 -0.03
N CYS A 156 0.08 4.99 -0.97
CA CYS A 156 0.28 3.55 -0.94
C CYS A 156 1.67 3.26 -0.40
N VAL A 157 1.71 2.46 0.66
CA VAL A 157 2.93 1.82 1.15
C VAL A 157 2.95 0.41 0.60
N PHE A 158 3.96 0.06 -0.18
CA PHE A 158 4.06 -1.25 -0.77
C PHE A 158 5.50 -1.68 -0.96
N GLY A 159 5.67 -2.98 -1.14
CA GLY A 159 6.97 -3.57 -1.28
C GLY A 159 6.86 -4.98 -1.83
N ASP A 160 8.02 -5.54 -2.13
CA ASP A 160 8.14 -6.89 -2.63
C ASP A 160 9.27 -7.67 -1.94
N ILE A 161 9.11 -8.99 -1.98
CA ILE A 161 10.10 -9.95 -1.52
C ILE A 161 10.42 -10.85 -2.70
N VAL A 162 11.66 -10.75 -3.16
CA VAL A 162 12.16 -11.58 -4.25
C VAL A 162 12.82 -12.83 -3.66
N PRO A 163 12.29 -14.04 -3.92
CA PRO A 163 12.91 -15.28 -3.47
C PRO A 163 14.29 -15.47 -4.14
N GLY A 164 15.27 -15.97 -3.39
CA GLY A 164 16.60 -16.26 -3.94
C GLY A 164 17.72 -16.13 -2.91
N PRO A 165 18.97 -16.46 -3.29
CA PRO A 165 20.13 -16.41 -2.39
C PRO A 165 20.41 -14.99 -1.86
N ASP A 166 20.17 -13.98 -2.70
CA ASP A 166 20.43 -12.56 -2.39
C ASP A 166 19.27 -11.87 -1.65
N ARG A 167 18.18 -12.60 -1.37
CA ARG A 167 17.05 -12.22 -0.49
C ARG A 167 16.77 -10.72 -0.46
N ARG A 168 16.08 -10.21 -1.49
CA ARG A 168 15.81 -8.77 -1.58
C ARG A 168 14.43 -8.42 -1.04
N TRP A 169 14.46 -7.39 -0.20
CA TRP A 169 13.30 -6.65 0.25
C TRP A 169 13.42 -5.27 -0.39
N HIS A 170 12.36 -4.84 -1.05
CA HIS A 170 12.28 -3.47 -1.54
C HIS A 170 10.96 -2.88 -1.05
N GLU A 171 11.06 -1.66 -0.55
CA GLU A 171 9.94 -0.88 -0.01
C GLU A 171 9.93 0.47 -0.71
N TRP A 172 8.74 0.94 -1.08
CA TRP A 172 8.59 2.26 -1.65
C TRP A 172 7.18 2.82 -1.42
N TYR A 173 7.07 4.12 -1.66
CA TYR A 173 5.82 4.87 -1.56
C TYR A 173 5.40 5.36 -2.91
N ALA A 174 4.11 5.30 -3.19
CA ALA A 174 3.56 5.95 -4.36
C ALA A 174 2.11 6.37 -4.12
N GLY A 175 1.61 7.23 -4.99
CA GLY A 175 0.22 7.68 -4.88
C GLY A 175 -0.75 6.56 -5.26
N LEU A 176 -2.04 6.86 -5.13
CA LEU A 176 -3.09 5.97 -5.57
C LEU A 176 -3.11 5.89 -7.10
N LEU A 177 -3.53 4.74 -7.63
CA LEU A 177 -3.92 4.59 -9.01
C LEU A 177 -5.21 5.42 -9.30
N PRO A 178 -5.55 5.69 -10.57
CA PRO A 178 -6.74 6.49 -10.91
C PRO A 178 -8.07 5.90 -10.42
N ASP A 179 -8.12 4.60 -10.15
CA ASP A 179 -9.27 3.91 -9.56
C ASP A 179 -9.28 3.92 -8.02
N GLY A 180 -8.34 4.63 -7.40
CA GLY A 180 -8.22 4.79 -5.94
C GLY A 180 -7.55 3.61 -5.23
N ARG A 181 -6.95 2.66 -5.95
CA ARG A 181 -6.29 1.48 -5.39
C ARG A 181 -4.77 1.60 -5.39
N CYS A 182 -4.11 0.76 -4.60
CA CYS A 182 -2.64 0.71 -4.54
C CYS A 182 -1.98 -0.19 -5.58
N LEU A 183 -2.67 -1.25 -6.00
CA LEU A 183 -2.20 -2.19 -7.02
C LEU A 183 -3.30 -2.46 -8.05
N ILE A 184 -2.86 -2.86 -9.24
CA ILE A 184 -3.75 -3.36 -10.29
C ILE A 184 -4.33 -4.72 -9.83
N ALA A 185 -5.65 -4.91 -10.02
CA ALA A 185 -6.33 -6.18 -9.73
C ALA A 185 -5.86 -7.33 -10.60
#